data_AF-A0A2N2H7E3-F1
#
_entry.id   AF-A0A2N2H7E3-F1
#
_cell.length_a   1.000
_cell.length_b   1.000
_cell.length_c   1.000
_cell.angle_alpha   90.00
_cell.angle_beta   90.00
_cell.angle_gamma   90.00
#
_symmetry.space_group_name_H-M   'P 1'
#
loop_
_entity.id
_entity.type
_entity.pdbx_description
1 polymer ?
#
loop_
_entity_poly.entity_id
_entity_poly.type
_entity_poly.pdbx_seq_one_letter_code
_entity_poly.pdbx_strand_id
1 'polypeptide(L)'
;MRILTYKRTHVGDPDEHGRFGINNCMGRIRAYSFDAVIGVGGIGQEPKSYGIDQRINWVGIKPKRKDNGAVVTFETFLLLDEHGPLLEKLAPNLAKRMYEKGARVLLYDYSKVERLEALSILKWSRNQRGKKVRPTENKPGCHGRCRTASKKQTVC
;
A
#
# COMPACT_ATOMS: atom_id res chain seq x y z
N MET A 1 2.01 5.41 21.26
CA MET A 1 1.58 4.99 19.92
C MET A 1 2.36 3.75 19.52
N ARG A 2 1.65 2.66 19.25
CA ARG A 2 2.15 1.37 18.75
C ARG A 2 1.95 1.32 17.24
N ILE A 3 3.01 1.08 16.49
CA ILE A 3 3.00 1.10 15.03
C ILE A 3 3.29 -0.31 14.52
N LEU A 4 2.35 -0.91 13.82
CA LEU A 4 2.54 -2.18 13.14
C LEU A 4 3.16 -1.93 11.76
N THR A 5 4.36 -2.43 11.49
CA THR A 5 4.91 -2.46 10.14
C THR A 5 5.01 -3.91 9.69
N TYR A 6 4.54 -4.22 8.48
CA TYR A 6 4.57 -5.60 7.99
C TYR A 6 4.74 -5.67 6.47
N LYS A 7 5.24 -6.82 6.00
CA LYS A 7 5.41 -7.10 4.58
C LYS A 7 4.13 -7.63 3.94
N ARG A 8 3.70 -7.03 2.83
CA ARG A 8 2.67 -7.54 1.92
C ARG A 8 3.32 -8.33 0.79
N THR A 9 2.60 -9.36 0.34
CA THR A 9 2.96 -10.11 -0.87
C THR A 9 2.06 -9.78 -2.06
N HIS A 10 0.82 -9.36 -1.81
CA HIS A 10 -0.19 -9.00 -2.82
C HIS A 10 -0.97 -7.74 -2.42
N VAL A 11 -1.70 -7.20 -3.40
CA VAL A 11 -2.65 -6.08 -3.23
C VAL A 11 -4.05 -6.57 -2.84
N GLY A 12 -4.97 -5.68 -2.48
CA GLY A 12 -6.37 -6.03 -2.18
C GLY A 12 -6.69 -6.34 -0.71
N ASP A 13 -5.70 -6.48 0.17
CA ASP A 13 -5.89 -6.45 1.63
C ASP A 13 -4.85 -5.52 2.29
N PRO A 14 -5.23 -4.32 2.77
CA PRO A 14 -6.58 -3.77 2.82
C PRO A 14 -7.14 -3.38 1.45
N ASP A 15 -8.46 -3.29 1.36
CA ASP A 15 -9.17 -2.80 0.18
C ASP A 15 -9.18 -1.26 0.08
N GLU A 16 -9.80 -0.74 -0.99
CA GLU A 16 -9.93 0.70 -1.25
C GLU A 16 -10.70 1.46 -0.15
N HIS A 17 -11.54 0.76 0.63
CA HIS A 17 -12.28 1.31 1.75
C HIS A 17 -11.49 1.28 3.07
N GLY A 18 -10.25 0.78 3.05
CA GLY A 18 -9.40 0.65 4.23
C GLY A 18 -9.85 -0.43 5.19
N ARG A 19 -10.56 -1.46 4.69
CA ARG A 19 -10.91 -2.66 5.44
C ARG A 19 -9.72 -3.62 5.38
N PHE A 20 -9.08 -3.81 6.51
CA PHE A 20 -7.93 -4.70 6.68
C PHE A 20 -8.37 -6.01 7.35
N GLY A 21 -7.93 -7.14 6.79
CA GLY A 21 -8.20 -8.48 7.28
C GLY A 21 -9.34 -9.21 6.55
N ILE A 22 -9.82 -8.69 5.41
CA ILE A 22 -10.93 -9.30 4.63
C ILE A 22 -10.56 -10.71 4.17
N ASN A 23 -9.32 -10.89 3.71
CA ASN A 23 -8.84 -12.17 3.17
C ASN A 23 -8.18 -13.06 4.22
N ASN A 24 -8.27 -12.69 5.52
CA ASN A 24 -7.66 -13.41 6.64
C ASN A 24 -6.12 -13.62 6.52
N CYS A 25 -5.45 -12.94 5.58
CA CYS A 25 -4.03 -13.17 5.24
C CYS A 25 -3.07 -12.92 6.39
N MET A 26 -3.46 -12.06 7.34
CA MET A 26 -2.62 -11.64 8.46
C MET A 26 -2.91 -12.37 9.78
N GLY A 27 -3.88 -13.30 9.80
CA GLY A 27 -4.17 -14.13 10.97
C GLY A 27 -4.27 -13.33 12.28
N ARG A 28 -3.55 -13.76 13.31
CA ARG A 28 -3.55 -13.14 14.66
C ARG A 28 -2.98 -11.71 14.71
N ILE A 29 -2.24 -11.27 13.68
CA ILE A 29 -1.57 -9.96 13.69
C ILE A 29 -2.60 -8.81 13.70
N ARG A 30 -3.77 -9.00 13.07
CA ARG A 30 -4.86 -8.00 13.09
C ARG A 30 -5.47 -7.81 14.50
N ALA A 31 -5.40 -8.84 15.33
CA ALA A 31 -5.91 -8.81 16.70
C ALA A 31 -4.94 -8.09 17.65
N TYR A 32 -3.71 -7.78 17.22
CA TYR A 32 -2.78 -7.04 18.04
C TYR A 32 -3.26 -5.61 18.28
N SER A 33 -2.94 -5.12 19.47
CA SER A 33 -3.25 -3.75 19.86
C SER A 33 -2.20 -2.79 19.28
N PHE A 34 -2.48 -2.28 18.09
CA PHE A 34 -1.73 -1.19 17.45
C PHE A 34 -2.61 0.06 17.31
N ASP A 35 -1.95 1.22 17.16
CA ASP A 35 -2.55 2.54 16.96
C ASP A 35 -2.39 3.02 15.50
N ALA A 36 -1.46 2.44 14.76
CA ALA A 36 -1.22 2.70 13.35
C ALA A 36 -0.62 1.47 12.66
N VAL A 37 -0.77 1.38 11.34
CA VAL A 37 -0.23 0.32 10.48
C VAL A 37 0.46 0.93 9.27
N ILE A 38 1.61 0.38 8.90
CA ILE A 38 2.36 0.68 7.68
C ILE A 38 2.54 -0.63 6.93
N GLY A 39 1.86 -0.77 5.79
CA GLY A 39 2.05 -1.89 4.89
C GLY A 39 3.17 -1.60 3.91
N VAL A 40 4.16 -2.49 3.84
CA VAL A 40 5.28 -2.37 2.90
C VAL A 40 5.38 -3.60 2.01
N GLY A 41 5.82 -3.45 0.77
CA GLY A 41 6.00 -4.61 -0.11
C GLY A 41 7.20 -5.45 0.32
N GLY A 42 7.09 -6.76 0.17
CA GLY A 42 8.23 -7.68 0.30
C GLY A 42 9.24 -7.55 -0.84
N ILE A 43 10.24 -8.44 -0.85
CA ILE A 43 11.29 -8.53 -1.90
C ILE A 43 11.12 -9.74 -2.82
N GLY A 44 10.09 -10.56 -2.58
CA GLY A 44 9.80 -11.77 -3.36
C GLY A 44 9.24 -11.46 -4.75
N GLN A 45 9.10 -12.51 -5.57
CA GLN A 45 8.58 -12.38 -6.94
C GLN A 45 7.15 -11.83 -7.00
N GLU A 46 6.30 -12.23 -6.06
CA GLU A 46 4.90 -11.79 -6.01
C GLU A 46 4.76 -10.27 -5.74
N PRO A 47 5.42 -9.67 -4.72
CA PRO A 47 5.47 -8.21 -4.58
C PRO A 47 5.97 -7.49 -5.84
N LYS A 48 6.96 -8.07 -6.53
CA LYS A 48 7.54 -7.50 -7.76
C LYS A 48 6.55 -7.53 -8.92
N SER A 49 5.79 -8.63 -9.09
CA SER A 49 4.77 -8.72 -10.13
C SER A 49 3.63 -7.73 -9.95
N TYR A 50 3.35 -7.33 -8.70
CA TYR A 50 2.40 -6.27 -8.37
C TYR A 50 3.01 -4.86 -8.31
N GLY A 51 4.31 -4.69 -8.58
CA GLY A 51 4.98 -3.40 -8.53
C GLY A 51 5.06 -2.76 -7.13
N ILE A 52 4.77 -3.53 -6.08
CA ILE A 52 4.70 -3.03 -4.69
C ILE A 52 6.00 -3.24 -3.92
N ASP A 53 6.97 -3.96 -4.48
CA ASP A 53 8.18 -4.39 -3.80
C ASP A 53 8.95 -3.23 -3.17
N GLN A 54 9.35 -3.41 -1.92
CA GLN A 54 10.10 -2.41 -1.14
C GLN A 54 9.44 -1.03 -0.96
N ARG A 55 8.18 -0.88 -1.37
CA ARG A 55 7.43 0.39 -1.30
C ARG A 55 6.49 0.43 -0.12
N ILE A 56 6.15 1.64 0.33
CA ILE A 56 5.06 1.86 1.27
C ILE A 56 3.74 1.79 0.49
N ASN A 57 3.00 0.70 0.68
CA ASN A 57 1.79 0.45 -0.10
C ASN A 57 0.55 1.06 0.54
N TRP A 58 0.49 1.11 1.86
CA TRP A 58 -0.63 1.76 2.53
C TRP A 58 -0.29 2.14 3.96
N VAL A 59 -1.04 3.09 4.51
CA VAL A 59 -0.92 3.54 5.90
C VAL A 59 -2.31 3.68 6.51
N GLY A 60 -2.49 3.07 7.68
CA GLY A 60 -3.70 3.19 8.50
C GLY A 60 -3.37 3.82 9.85
N ILE A 61 -4.20 4.75 10.34
CA ILE A 61 -4.03 5.43 11.63
C ILE A 61 -5.36 5.40 12.38
N LYS A 62 -5.28 5.19 13.70
CA LYS A 62 -6.42 5.02 14.61
C LYS A 62 -7.35 3.90 14.12
N PRO A 63 -6.94 2.62 14.29
CA PRO A 63 -7.76 1.49 13.90
C PRO A 63 -9.05 1.44 14.73
N LYS A 64 -10.16 1.19 14.04
CA LYS A 64 -11.47 0.86 14.59
C LYS A 64 -11.73 -0.61 14.30
N ARG A 65 -11.78 -1.43 15.34
CA ARG A 65 -12.00 -2.87 15.23
C ARG A 65 -13.49 -3.13 15.29
N LYS A 66 -14.04 -3.81 14.29
CA LYS A 66 -15.39 -4.38 14.33
C LYS A 66 -15.29 -5.90 14.43
N ASP A 67 -16.35 -6.55 14.90
CA ASP A 67 -16.51 -8.01 14.86
C ASP A 67 -15.33 -8.79 15.48
N ASN A 68 -15.01 -8.51 16.75
CA ASN A 68 -13.90 -9.12 17.51
C ASN A 68 -12.51 -8.99 16.85
N GLY A 69 -12.32 -7.99 15.99
CA GLY A 69 -11.06 -7.78 15.27
C GLY A 69 -10.90 -8.64 14.02
N ALA A 70 -12.00 -9.22 13.50
CA ALA A 70 -11.99 -9.88 12.20
C ALA A 70 -11.66 -8.88 11.07
N VAL A 71 -12.24 -7.68 11.13
CA VAL A 71 -11.99 -6.59 10.19
C VAL A 71 -11.62 -5.32 10.94
N VAL A 72 -10.56 -4.67 10.49
CA VAL A 72 -10.08 -3.41 11.05
C VAL A 72 -10.25 -2.31 10.01
N THR A 73 -10.96 -1.25 10.38
CA THR A 73 -11.02 -0.01 9.57
C THR A 73 -10.17 1.06 10.23
N PHE A 74 -9.92 2.18 9.54
CA PHE A 74 -9.07 3.25 10.06
C PHE A 74 -9.77 4.59 9.94
N GLU A 75 -9.57 5.47 10.93
CA GLU A 75 -10.02 6.86 10.82
C GLU A 75 -9.26 7.60 9.72
N THR A 76 -7.96 7.32 9.61
CA THR A 76 -7.11 7.82 8.54
C THR A 76 -6.52 6.65 7.78
N PHE A 77 -6.83 6.55 6.50
CA PHE A 77 -6.37 5.52 5.59
C PHE A 77 -5.79 6.16 4.32
N LEU A 78 -4.63 5.67 3.89
CA LEU A 78 -3.99 6.05 2.63
C LEU A 78 -3.59 4.75 1.93
N LEU A 79 -4.15 4.52 0.73
CA LEU A 79 -3.75 3.45 -0.17
C LEU A 79 -2.89 4.04 -1.28
N LEU A 80 -1.76 3.40 -1.57
CA LEU A 80 -0.77 3.82 -2.57
C LEU A 80 -0.41 2.66 -3.52
N ASP A 81 -0.40 1.42 -3.01
CA ASP A 81 0.05 0.21 -3.70
C ASP A 81 1.37 0.43 -4.45
N GLU A 82 1.36 0.35 -5.78
CA GLU A 82 2.54 0.52 -6.65
C GLU A 82 3.03 1.98 -6.73
N HIS A 83 2.17 2.95 -6.43
CA HIS A 83 2.51 4.37 -6.43
C HIS A 83 3.20 4.83 -5.13
N GLY A 84 3.39 3.91 -4.19
CA GLY A 84 4.11 4.14 -2.95
C GLY A 84 5.58 4.53 -3.17
N PRO A 85 6.14 5.46 -2.36
CA PRO A 85 7.58 5.67 -2.35
C PRO A 85 8.29 4.43 -1.79
N LEU A 86 9.54 4.25 -2.20
CA LEU A 86 10.43 3.24 -1.60
C LEU A 86 10.57 3.50 -0.11
N LEU A 87 10.44 2.45 0.71
CA LEU A 87 10.57 2.53 2.16
C LEU A 87 11.93 3.11 2.56
N GLU A 88 12.99 2.69 1.88
CA GLU A 88 14.36 3.14 2.12
C GLU A 88 14.52 4.67 2.00
N LYS A 89 13.76 5.32 1.10
CA LYS A 89 13.84 6.78 0.91
C LYS A 89 13.30 7.59 2.09
N LEU A 90 12.35 7.03 2.84
CA LEU A 90 11.73 7.71 3.99
C LEU A 90 12.20 7.16 5.33
N ALA A 91 12.62 5.89 5.35
CA ALA A 91 12.94 5.14 6.55
C ALA A 91 14.04 4.11 6.26
N PRO A 92 15.30 4.54 6.06
CA PRO A 92 16.40 3.65 5.68
C PRO A 92 16.71 2.59 6.75
N ASN A 93 16.64 2.93 8.04
CA ASN A 93 16.92 1.94 9.10
C ASN A 93 15.80 0.91 9.21
N LEU A 94 14.55 1.34 9.09
CA LEU A 94 13.40 0.46 9.04
C LEU A 94 13.45 -0.44 7.79
N ALA A 95 13.82 0.09 6.63
CA ALA A 95 14.02 -0.69 5.41
C ALA A 95 15.09 -1.77 5.61
N LYS A 96 16.25 -1.41 6.18
CA LYS A 96 17.32 -2.33 6.54
C LYS A 96 16.82 -3.45 7.47
N ARG A 97 16.06 -3.10 8.50
CA ARG A 97 15.47 -4.07 9.44
C ARG A 97 14.49 -5.02 8.76
N MET A 98 13.67 -4.50 7.86
CA MET A 98 12.69 -5.30 7.13
C MET A 98 13.38 -6.20 6.12
N TYR A 99 14.26 -5.68 5.26
CA TYR A 99 14.78 -6.42 4.10
C TYR A 99 16.07 -7.18 4.39
N GLU A 100 17.05 -6.58 5.07
CA GLU A 100 18.32 -7.25 5.35
C GLU A 100 18.22 -8.18 6.56
N LYS A 101 17.57 -7.74 7.64
CA LYS A 101 17.37 -8.58 8.84
C LYS A 101 16.15 -9.51 8.73
N GLY A 102 15.42 -9.45 7.62
CA GLY A 102 14.36 -10.39 7.30
C GLY A 102 13.06 -10.23 8.10
N ALA A 103 12.88 -9.17 8.89
CA ALA A 103 11.66 -9.01 9.68
C ALA A 103 10.41 -9.01 8.79
N ARG A 104 9.45 -9.90 9.08
CA ARG A 104 8.15 -9.93 8.39
C ARG A 104 7.14 -8.97 9.00
N VAL A 105 7.22 -8.78 10.31
CA VAL A 105 6.32 -7.97 11.12
C VAL A 105 7.12 -7.30 12.23
N LEU A 106 6.85 -6.03 12.49
CA LEU A 106 7.40 -5.24 13.60
C LEU A 106 6.27 -4.53 14.33
N LEU A 107 6.22 -4.70 15.65
CA LEU A 107 5.25 -4.02 16.51
C LEU A 107 5.89 -3.52 17.81
N TYR A 108 6.64 -4.38 18.51
CA TYR A 108 7.22 -4.08 19.82
C TYR A 108 8.72 -3.72 19.74
N ASP A 109 9.48 -4.41 18.89
CA ASP A 109 10.95 -4.35 18.88
C ASP A 109 11.54 -3.25 18.00
N TYR A 110 10.94 -2.06 18.00
CA TYR A 110 11.53 -0.90 17.33
C TYR A 110 12.68 -0.35 18.15
N SER A 111 13.81 -0.11 17.50
CA SER A 111 14.82 0.83 17.99
C SER A 111 14.25 2.25 18.00
N LYS A 112 14.90 3.15 18.77
CA LYS A 112 14.51 4.57 18.82
C LYS A 112 14.50 5.21 17.43
N VAL A 113 15.49 4.88 16.59
CA VAL A 113 15.62 5.42 15.23
C VAL A 113 14.52 4.89 14.30
N GLU A 114 14.32 3.58 14.26
CA GLU A 114 13.25 2.96 13.43
C GLU A 114 11.86 3.49 13.83
N ARG A 115 11.64 3.75 15.12
CA ARG A 115 10.38 4.33 15.61
C ARG A 115 10.19 5.78 15.13
N LEU A 116 11.25 6.60 15.13
CA LEU A 116 11.18 7.97 14.61
C LEU A 116 10.93 8.00 13.10
N GLU A 117 11.53 7.08 12.36
CA GLU A 117 11.28 6.91 10.93
C GLU A 117 9.82 6.49 10.67
N ALA A 118 9.31 5.50 11.41
CA ALA A 118 7.91 5.09 11.32
C ALA A 118 6.95 6.25 11.62
N LEU A 119 7.23 7.06 12.65
CA LEU A 119 6.45 8.27 12.95
C LEU A 119 6.52 9.31 11.82
N SER A 120 7.68 9.45 11.17
CA SER A 120 7.86 10.34 10.02
C SER A 120 7.00 9.89 8.83
N ILE A 121 6.89 8.59 8.58
CA ILE A 121 5.98 8.03 7.56
C ILE A 121 4.51 8.38 7.90
N LEU A 122 4.10 8.26 9.16
CA LEU A 122 2.74 8.62 9.57
C LEU A 122 2.46 10.13 9.41
N LYS A 123 3.46 10.99 9.66
CA LYS A 123 3.33 12.43 9.43
C LYS A 123 3.25 12.74 7.93
N TRP A 124 4.08 12.10 7.13
CA TRP A 124 4.06 12.21 5.67
C TRP A 124 2.72 11.76 5.09
N SER A 125 2.16 10.63 5.52
CA SER A 125 0.89 10.12 5.01
C SER A 125 -0.28 11.06 5.29
N ARG A 126 -0.29 11.74 6.44
CA ARG A 126 -1.27 12.79 6.76
C ARG A 126 -1.18 13.98 5.80
N ASN A 127 0.04 14.39 5.44
CA ASN A 127 0.24 15.50 4.50
C ASN A 127 -0.20 15.14 3.07
N GLN A 128 -0.10 13.87 2.68
CA GLN A 128 -0.55 13.42 1.37
C GLN A 128 -2.08 13.45 1.22
N ARG A 129 -2.84 13.21 2.29
CA ARG A 129 -4.32 13.38 2.25
C ARG A 129 -4.74 14.83 1.97
N GLY A 130 -3.95 15.81 2.40
CA GLY A 130 -4.17 17.22 2.07
C GLY A 130 -3.93 17.54 0.59
N LYS A 131 -3.07 16.75 -0.07
CA LYS A 131 -2.86 16.79 -1.52
C LYS A 131 -3.80 15.79 -2.18
N LYS A 132 -5.06 16.17 -2.42
CA LYS A 132 -5.97 15.38 -3.26
C LYS A 132 -5.25 15.07 -4.59
N VAL A 133 -4.79 13.82 -4.74
CA VAL A 133 -4.34 13.31 -6.02
C VAL A 133 -5.58 13.31 -6.91
N ARG A 134 -5.57 14.17 -7.94
CA ARG A 134 -6.60 14.12 -8.98
C ARG A 134 -6.52 12.71 -9.59
N PRO A 135 -7.65 12.01 -9.78
CA PRO A 135 -7.62 10.74 -10.48
C PRO A 135 -6.94 10.98 -11.83
N THR A 136 -5.83 10.30 -12.08
CA THR A 136 -5.24 10.24 -13.40
C THR A 136 -6.29 9.62 -14.29
N GLU A 137 -6.83 10.43 -15.20
CA GLU A 137 -7.80 10.01 -16.19
C GLU A 137 -7.26 8.77 -16.90
N ASN A 138 -8.04 7.70 -16.81
CA ASN A 138 -7.93 6.54 -17.66
C ASN A 138 -7.71 7.01 -19.10
N LYS A 139 -6.60 6.63 -19.73
CA LYS A 139 -6.56 6.57 -21.19
C LYS A 139 -7.29 5.29 -21.58
N PRO A 140 -8.52 5.34 -22.11
CA PRO A 140 -9.11 4.17 -22.73
C PRO A 140 -8.25 3.76 -23.92
N GLY A 141 -8.06 2.45 -24.06
CA GLY A 141 -7.34 1.87 -25.17
C GLY A 141 -7.87 2.37 -26.51
N CYS A 142 -6.97 2.90 -27.33
CA CYS A 142 -7.21 3.09 -28.75
C CYS A 142 -7.08 1.72 -29.45
N HIS A 143 -8.15 0.93 -29.42
CA HIS A 143 -8.48 0.03 -30.52
C HIS A 143 -9.31 0.84 -31.52
N GLY A 144 -8.84 0.92 -32.76
CA GLY A 144 -9.58 1.51 -33.86
C GLY A 144 -8.78 2.55 -34.64
N ARG A 145 -7.89 2.09 -35.53
CA ARG A 145 -7.51 2.93 -36.68
C ARG A 145 -8.74 3.05 -37.59
N CYS A 146 -9.54 4.07 -37.36
CA CYS A 146 -10.29 4.69 -38.45
C CYS A 146 -9.29 5.32 -39.42
N ARG A 147 -9.26 4.84 -40.66
CA ARG A 147 -8.88 5.66 -41.81
C ARG A 147 -10.00 5.60 -42.83
N THR A 148 -10.60 6.76 -43.03
CA THR A 148 -11.60 7.10 -44.03
C THR A 148 -11.01 7.18 -45.44
N ALA A 149 -11.77 6.61 -46.38
CA ALA A 149 -12.03 7.05 -47.77
C ALA A 149 -10.87 7.14 -48.81
N SER A 150 -10.94 6.30 -49.86
CA SER A 150 -11.37 6.74 -51.22
C SER A 150 -11.37 5.65 -52.30
N LYS A 151 -12.53 5.52 -52.97
CA LYS A 151 -12.82 5.18 -54.38
C LYS A 151 -12.17 3.96 -55.06
N LYS A 152 -12.98 2.94 -55.42
CA LYS A 152 -13.56 2.74 -56.78
C LYS A 152 -14.24 1.36 -56.89
N GLN A 153 -15.54 1.37 -57.09
CA GLN A 153 -16.35 0.37 -57.82
C GLN A 153 -16.92 1.19 -59.00
N THR A 154 -16.95 0.74 -60.24
CA THR A 154 -17.72 -0.41 -60.72
C THR A 154 -17.31 -0.76 -62.15
N VAL A 155 -17.43 -2.05 -62.46
CA VAL A 155 -17.37 -2.69 -63.78
C VAL A 155 -18.69 -2.50 -64.51
N CYS A 156 -18.64 -2.11 -65.79
CA CYS A 156 -19.57 -2.51 -66.85
C CYS A 156 -18.73 -2.65 -68.13
#